data_AF-A0A7Y3L5I3-F1
#
_entry.id   AF-A0A7Y3L5I3-F1
#
_cell.length_a   1.000
_cell.length_b   1.000
_cell.length_c   1.000
_cell.angle_alpha   90.00
_cell.angle_beta   90.00
_cell.angle_gamma   90.00
#
_symmetry.space_group_name_H-M   'P 1'
#
loop_
_entity.id
_entity.type
_entity.pdbx_description
1 polymer ?
#
loop_
_entity_poly.entity_id
_entity_poly.type
_entity_poly.pdbx_seq_one_letter_code
_entity_poly.pdbx_strand_id
1 'polypeptide(L)'
;MTPKGTPQIESLIVRNYRALKDLELDVLKPFSVLLGPNGSGKSTVFDVFAFLSECFSGSLRKAWDKRGRFKELRSRGASGPIVFELKYREAPEEPVITYHLAIDENDSGPLVAEESLQWKRGPSSGRPFKFLDFKNGSGKVISGEKPENKDERLDEKLDSPEMLAVSSLGQFAKHPRVSALRRFITGWHLSYLTADNTRGVPEAGPQERLSQTGDNLPNVIQYLQERHPERLKEIFAKLSGRIPKLEKVTADIMADGRLLLKIKDAPFDLPILARYASDGTLKMLAYLTLLYDPTPPTFIGIEEPENHLHPMLLEILAEECREASGKTQLMVTTHSPFFVNGVHADELWALSRDQRGYTSIRRANEMKGIPEFIENGALLGQLWMEKRFDTDSPKSGNAH
;
A
#
# COMPACT_ATOMS: atom_id res chain seq x y z
N MET A 1 23.61 8.30 -13.66
CA MET A 1 22.56 8.84 -12.77
C MET A 1 22.61 8.03 -11.48
N THR A 2 22.95 8.66 -10.36
CA THR A 2 22.79 8.04 -9.04
C THR A 2 21.34 7.57 -8.88
N PRO A 3 21.06 6.37 -8.35
CA PRO A 3 19.69 5.96 -8.10
C PRO A 3 19.08 6.97 -7.13
N LYS A 4 18.11 7.77 -7.61
CA LYS A 4 17.23 8.53 -6.73
C LYS A 4 16.59 7.50 -5.78
N GLY A 5 16.64 7.75 -4.48
CA GLY A 5 16.07 6.84 -3.48
C GLY A 5 14.60 6.52 -3.78
N THR A 6 14.11 5.38 -3.28
CA THR A 6 12.70 5.03 -3.42
C THR A 6 11.87 5.96 -2.51
N PRO A 7 10.84 6.64 -3.03
CA PRO A 7 9.97 7.46 -2.20
C PRO A 7 9.23 6.62 -1.16
N GLN A 8 9.13 7.11 0.07
CA GLN A 8 8.50 6.41 1.19
C GLN A 8 7.55 7.30 1.96
N ILE A 9 6.41 6.73 2.36
CA ILE A 9 5.46 7.31 3.29
C ILE A 9 6.04 7.17 4.70
N GLU A 10 6.17 8.28 5.42
CA GLU A 10 6.61 8.31 6.82
C GLU A 10 5.41 8.31 7.78
N SER A 11 4.33 9.01 7.42
CA SER A 11 3.12 9.03 8.25
C SER A 11 1.84 9.23 7.44
N LEU A 12 0.72 8.73 7.97
CA LEU A 12 -0.61 8.95 7.44
C LEU A 12 -1.56 9.36 8.57
N ILE A 13 -2.26 10.48 8.39
CA ILE A 13 -3.36 10.89 9.25
C ILE A 13 -4.64 10.90 8.41
N VAL A 14 -5.71 10.31 8.95
CA VAL A 14 -7.02 10.26 8.31
C VAL A 14 -8.07 10.70 9.31
N ARG A 15 -8.90 11.67 8.92
CA ARG A 15 -10.00 12.14 9.74
C ARG A 15 -11.32 12.05 9.00
N ASN A 16 -12.35 11.72 9.75
CA ASN A 16 -13.74 11.70 9.31
C ASN A 16 -14.03 10.73 8.15
N TYR A 17 -13.24 9.68 7.97
CA TYR A 17 -13.38 8.71 6.88
C TYR A 17 -13.95 7.38 7.38
N ARG A 18 -15.24 7.11 7.14
CA ARG A 18 -15.93 5.89 7.58
C ARG A 18 -15.69 5.62 9.08
N ALA A 19 -15.00 4.53 9.39
CA ALA A 19 -14.61 4.12 10.73
C ALA A 19 -13.51 4.99 11.37
N LEU A 20 -12.75 5.70 10.55
CA LEU A 20 -11.54 6.42 10.90
C LEU A 20 -11.91 7.86 11.27
N LYS A 21 -12.33 8.07 12.52
CA LYS A 21 -12.68 9.42 13.00
C LYS A 21 -11.46 10.31 13.11
N ASP A 22 -10.39 9.79 13.72
CA ASP A 22 -9.07 10.42 13.84
C ASP A 22 -8.05 9.28 13.97
N LEU A 23 -7.49 8.86 12.85
CA LEU A 23 -6.50 7.80 12.76
C LEU A 23 -5.14 8.43 12.47
N GLU A 24 -4.12 8.04 13.22
CA GLU A 24 -2.74 8.44 13.01
C GLU A 24 -1.83 7.20 12.95
N LEU A 25 -1.06 7.12 11.87
CA LEU A 25 0.06 6.20 11.67
C LEU A 25 1.32 7.07 11.64
N ASP A 26 1.94 7.31 12.79
CA ASP A 26 2.97 8.35 12.99
C ASP A 26 4.39 7.92 12.56
N VAL A 27 4.65 6.62 12.37
CA VAL A 27 5.94 6.08 11.88
C VAL A 27 5.74 4.81 11.04
N LEU A 28 5.52 4.97 9.74
CA LEU A 28 5.42 3.84 8.81
C LEU A 28 6.81 3.34 8.42
N LYS A 29 7.04 2.04 8.63
CA LYS A 29 8.25 1.34 8.23
C LYS A 29 8.18 0.95 6.75
N PRO A 30 9.33 0.61 6.10
CA PRO A 30 9.33 0.04 4.76
C PRO A 30 8.42 -1.19 4.64
N PHE A 31 8.32 -2.01 5.69
CA PHE A 31 7.30 -3.05 5.83
C PHE A 31 6.42 -2.75 7.04
N SER A 32 5.11 -2.58 6.82
CA SER A 32 4.13 -2.32 7.87
C SER A 32 2.94 -3.28 7.76
N VAL A 33 2.45 -3.78 8.89
CA VAL A 33 1.35 -4.75 8.93
C VAL A 33 0.22 -4.23 9.81
N LEU A 34 -1.02 -4.25 9.31
CA LEU A 34 -2.23 -3.91 10.03
C LEU A 34 -2.94 -5.20 10.47
N LEU A 35 -2.94 -5.49 11.77
CA LEU A 35 -3.60 -6.63 12.39
C LEU A 35 -4.88 -6.21 13.11
N GLY A 36 -5.88 -7.07 13.17
CA GLY A 36 -7.07 -6.82 13.98
C GLY A 36 -8.24 -7.73 13.61
N PRO A 37 -9.33 -7.74 14.38
CA PRO A 37 -10.49 -8.58 14.11
C PRO A 37 -11.28 -8.07 12.88
N ASN A 38 -12.23 -8.87 12.42
CA ASN A 38 -13.14 -8.44 11.34
C ASN A 38 -13.91 -7.20 11.76
N GLY A 39 -14.02 -6.24 10.84
CA GLY A 39 -14.69 -4.97 11.10
C GLY A 39 -13.88 -3.94 11.91
N SER A 40 -12.63 -4.21 12.32
CA SER A 40 -11.82 -3.25 13.10
C SER A 40 -11.41 -1.98 12.35
N GLY A 41 -11.45 -2.00 11.02
CA GLY A 41 -11.10 -0.86 10.16
C GLY A 41 -9.91 -1.11 9.23
N LYS A 42 -9.28 -2.30 9.24
CA LYS A 42 -8.16 -2.65 8.34
C LYS A 42 -8.44 -2.33 6.86
N SER A 43 -9.51 -2.90 6.30
CA SER A 43 -9.93 -2.62 4.92
C SER A 43 -10.33 -1.16 4.70
N THR A 44 -10.75 -0.45 5.76
CA THR A 44 -11.00 1.00 5.66
C THR A 44 -9.69 1.78 5.53
N VAL A 45 -8.64 1.43 6.27
CA VAL A 45 -7.30 2.01 6.11
C VAL A 45 -6.74 1.67 4.73
N PHE A 46 -6.90 0.43 4.28
CA PHE A 46 -6.50 0.01 2.93
C PHE A 46 -7.22 0.81 1.84
N ASP A 47 -8.53 1.03 2.01
CA ASP A 47 -9.34 1.81 1.08
C ASP A 47 -8.97 3.30 1.04
N VAL A 48 -8.30 3.85 2.07
CA VAL A 48 -7.75 5.22 2.00
C VAL A 48 -6.70 5.31 0.88
N PHE A 49 -5.80 4.33 0.78
CA PHE A 49 -4.80 4.30 -0.30
C PHE A 49 -5.48 4.11 -1.67
N ALA A 50 -6.50 3.25 -1.74
CA ALA A 50 -7.27 3.04 -2.97
C ALA A 50 -8.00 4.31 -3.40
N PHE A 51 -8.62 5.01 -2.46
CA PHE A 51 -9.35 6.24 -2.70
C PHE A 51 -8.42 7.34 -3.22
N LEU A 52 -7.27 7.54 -2.57
CA LEU A 52 -6.27 8.52 -3.03
C LEU A 52 -5.74 8.16 -4.43
N SER A 53 -5.37 6.89 -4.66
CA SER A 53 -4.88 6.44 -5.98
C SER A 53 -5.93 6.66 -7.09
N GLU A 54 -7.20 6.38 -6.81
CA GLU A 54 -8.31 6.61 -7.75
C GLU A 54 -8.59 8.10 -7.99
N CYS A 55 -8.49 8.95 -6.97
CA CYS A 55 -8.63 10.40 -7.14
C CYS A 55 -7.55 10.98 -8.05
N PHE A 56 -6.32 10.48 -7.95
CA PHE A 56 -5.18 10.95 -8.74
C PHE A 56 -5.15 10.38 -10.16
N SER A 57 -5.53 9.11 -10.33
CA SER A 57 -5.51 8.42 -11.63
C SER A 57 -6.76 8.68 -12.47
N GLY A 58 -7.87 9.04 -11.82
CA GLY A 58 -9.15 9.36 -12.44
C GLY A 58 -9.66 10.72 -12.00
N SER A 59 -10.74 10.74 -11.21
CA SER A 59 -11.32 11.96 -10.67
C SER A 59 -11.91 11.72 -9.28
N LEU A 60 -11.95 12.78 -8.46
CA LEU A 60 -12.59 12.77 -7.14
C LEU A 60 -14.04 12.27 -7.24
N ARG A 61 -14.80 12.76 -8.23
CA ARG A 61 -16.19 12.37 -8.44
C ARG A 61 -16.36 10.87 -8.65
N LYS A 62 -15.54 10.25 -9.49
CA LYS A 62 -15.61 8.80 -9.75
C LYS A 62 -15.28 7.99 -8.49
N ALA A 63 -14.22 8.38 -7.77
CA ALA A 63 -13.82 7.72 -6.52
C ALA A 63 -14.88 7.86 -5.41
N TRP A 64 -15.56 9.02 -5.38
CA TRP A 64 -16.66 9.36 -4.48
C TRP A 64 -17.94 8.57 -4.79
N ASP A 65 -18.39 8.54 -6.05
CA ASP A 65 -19.58 7.80 -6.46
C ASP A 65 -19.42 6.29 -6.23
N LYS A 66 -18.25 5.72 -6.56
CA LYS A 66 -17.93 4.29 -6.34
C LYS A 66 -18.11 3.86 -4.89
N ARG A 67 -17.96 4.78 -3.93
CA ARG A 67 -17.99 4.50 -2.49
C ARG A 67 -19.28 4.92 -1.80
N GLY A 68 -20.35 5.20 -2.56
CA GLY A 68 -21.64 5.59 -1.97
C GLY A 68 -21.67 7.02 -1.43
N ARG A 69 -20.79 7.91 -1.93
CA ARG A 69 -20.76 9.34 -1.62
C ARG A 69 -20.46 9.63 -0.13
N PHE A 70 -20.61 10.88 0.35
CA PHE A 70 -20.31 11.20 1.77
C PHE A 70 -21.25 10.53 2.76
N LYS A 71 -22.44 10.12 2.33
CA LYS A 71 -23.33 9.32 3.17
C LYS A 71 -22.62 8.08 3.72
N GLU A 72 -21.81 7.41 2.89
CA GLU A 72 -21.05 6.22 3.27
C GLU A 72 -19.56 6.51 3.52
N LEU A 73 -19.00 7.58 2.96
CA LEU A 73 -17.59 7.95 3.15
C LEU A 73 -17.32 8.72 4.45
N ARG A 74 -18.25 9.57 4.90
CA ARG A 74 -18.04 10.36 6.11
C ARG A 74 -18.21 9.47 7.34
N SER A 75 -17.49 9.79 8.42
CA SER A 75 -17.71 9.08 9.67
C SER A 75 -19.16 9.21 10.14
N ARG A 76 -19.72 8.10 10.63
CA ARG A 76 -21.12 8.05 11.06
C ARG A 76 -21.38 9.09 12.16
N GLY A 77 -22.41 9.91 11.97
CA GLY A 77 -22.80 10.97 12.89
C GLY A 77 -21.86 12.18 12.90
N ALA A 78 -20.90 12.27 11.97
CA ALA A 78 -20.00 13.41 11.84
C ALA A 78 -20.40 14.33 10.68
N SER A 79 -19.94 15.58 10.75
CA SER A 79 -20.08 16.61 9.72
C SER A 79 -18.71 17.17 9.36
N GLY A 80 -18.66 18.05 8.36
CA GLY A 80 -17.41 18.67 7.89
C GLY A 80 -16.60 17.79 6.95
N PRO A 81 -15.38 18.23 6.59
CA PRO A 81 -14.59 17.61 5.55
C PRO A 81 -14.00 16.27 6.01
N ILE A 82 -13.71 15.42 5.02
CA ILE A 82 -12.81 14.28 5.17
C ILE A 82 -11.40 14.78 4.91
N VAL A 83 -10.46 14.45 5.81
CA VAL A 83 -9.09 14.96 5.75
C VAL A 83 -8.09 13.82 5.66
N PHE A 84 -7.16 13.94 4.72
CA PHE A 84 -5.99 13.08 4.58
C PHE A 84 -4.73 13.95 4.71
N GLU A 85 -3.83 13.56 5.59
CA GLU A 85 -2.49 14.14 5.65
C GLU A 85 -1.45 13.03 5.47
N LEU A 86 -0.68 13.13 4.40
CA LEU A 86 0.35 12.17 4.02
C LEU A 86 1.72 12.85 4.15
N LYS A 87 2.58 12.35 5.03
CA LYS A 87 4.00 12.75 5.05
C LYS A 87 4.78 11.70 4.29
N TYR A 88 5.54 12.14 3.29
CA TYR A 88 6.38 11.26 2.50
C TYR A 88 7.72 11.94 2.20
N ARG A 89 8.72 11.13 1.89
CA ARG A 89 10.04 11.59 1.49
C ARG A 89 10.41 10.98 0.16
N GLU A 90 10.96 11.78 -0.76
CA GLU A 90 11.34 11.31 -2.10
C GLU A 90 12.64 10.49 -2.10
N ALA A 91 13.59 10.82 -1.22
CA ALA A 91 14.84 10.09 -0.99
C ALA A 91 15.38 10.45 0.41
N PRO A 92 16.24 9.62 1.04
CA PRO A 92 16.69 9.84 2.42
C PRO A 92 17.20 11.26 2.74
N GLU A 93 17.92 11.89 1.81
CA GLU A 93 18.49 13.23 1.95
C GLU A 93 17.52 14.38 1.59
N GLU A 94 16.38 14.08 0.97
CA GLU A 94 15.38 15.08 0.59
C GLU A 94 14.49 15.44 1.80
N PRO A 95 13.96 16.67 1.87
CA PRO A 95 13.07 17.07 2.97
C PRO A 95 11.75 16.28 2.96
N VAL A 96 11.17 16.08 4.15
CA VAL A 96 9.82 15.51 4.28
C VAL A 96 8.80 16.47 3.70
N ILE A 97 7.98 15.97 2.79
CA ILE A 97 6.86 16.68 2.19
C ILE A 97 5.59 16.22 2.89
N THR A 98 4.80 17.17 3.36
CA THR A 98 3.45 16.95 3.87
C THR A 98 2.46 17.34 2.78
N TYR A 99 1.67 16.37 2.34
CA TYR A 99 0.49 16.57 1.51
C TYR A 99 -0.75 16.59 2.38
N HIS A 100 -1.57 17.61 2.24
CA HIS A 100 -2.84 17.74 2.92
C HIS A 100 -3.96 17.82 1.88
N LEU A 101 -4.98 16.99 2.03
CA LEU A 101 -6.18 16.99 1.21
C LEU A 101 -7.41 16.95 2.12
N ALA A 102 -8.23 18.00 2.06
CA ALA A 102 -9.55 18.05 2.66
C ALA A 102 -10.59 18.07 1.55
N ILE A 103 -11.49 17.08 1.55
CA ILE A 103 -12.61 16.99 0.62
C ILE A 103 -13.93 17.16 1.35
N ASP A 104 -14.89 17.78 0.68
CA ASP A 104 -16.27 17.90 1.18
C ASP A 104 -17.26 17.69 0.04
N GLU A 105 -18.56 17.83 0.32
CA GLU A 105 -19.61 17.89 -0.69
C GLU A 105 -20.48 19.13 -0.54
N ASN A 106 -21.05 19.56 -1.67
CA ASN A 106 -22.13 20.52 -1.74
C ASN A 106 -23.27 19.97 -2.62
N ASP A 107 -24.29 20.79 -2.88
CA ASP A 107 -25.43 20.40 -3.71
C ASP A 107 -25.05 19.96 -5.14
N SER A 108 -23.88 20.38 -5.63
CA SER A 108 -23.34 20.02 -6.96
C SER A 108 -22.45 18.76 -6.96
N GLY A 109 -22.13 18.21 -5.78
CA GLY A 109 -21.31 17.01 -5.61
C GLY A 109 -20.02 17.27 -4.81
N PRO A 110 -18.99 16.42 -4.97
CA PRO A 110 -17.78 16.53 -4.18
C PRO A 110 -16.93 17.72 -4.63
N LEU A 111 -16.18 18.29 -3.68
CA LEU A 111 -15.24 19.37 -3.90
C LEU A 111 -13.97 19.17 -3.07
N VAL A 112 -12.87 19.76 -3.53
CA VAL A 112 -11.61 19.87 -2.79
C VAL A 112 -11.68 21.15 -1.97
N ALA A 113 -11.99 21.02 -0.68
CA ALA A 113 -12.14 22.14 0.24
C ALA A 113 -10.80 22.81 0.50
N GLU A 114 -9.77 22.01 0.77
CA GLU A 114 -8.40 22.46 0.91
C GLU A 114 -7.44 21.42 0.32
N GLU A 115 -6.40 21.88 -0.35
CA GLU A 115 -5.29 21.04 -0.79
C GLU A 115 -3.99 21.82 -0.66
N SER A 116 -2.99 21.22 0.00
CA SER A 116 -1.69 21.89 0.12
C SER A 116 -0.52 20.92 0.11
N LEU A 117 0.62 21.42 -0.38
CA LEU A 117 1.91 20.78 -0.25
C LEU A 117 2.87 21.70 0.48
N GLN A 118 3.54 21.13 1.47
CA GLN A 118 4.51 21.85 2.27
C GLN A 118 5.69 20.97 2.67
N TRP A 119 6.83 21.59 2.98
CA TRP A 119 7.93 20.91 3.65
C TRP A 119 8.45 21.74 4.82
N LYS A 120 9.16 21.09 5.74
CA LYS A 120 9.91 21.81 6.79
C LYS A 120 11.27 22.23 6.25
N ARG A 121 11.63 23.50 6.47
CA ARG A 121 12.96 24.02 6.14
C ARG A 121 13.91 23.75 7.30
N GLY A 122 14.74 22.72 7.16
CA GLY A 122 15.81 22.39 8.11
C GLY A 122 15.42 21.40 9.22
N PRO A 123 16.41 20.90 9.99
CA PRO A 123 16.28 19.66 10.78
C PRO A 123 15.38 19.73 12.02
N SER A 124 15.06 20.92 12.57
CA SER A 124 14.42 20.98 13.89
C SER A 124 13.46 22.13 14.21
N SER A 125 13.36 23.23 13.43
CA SER A 125 12.44 24.34 13.79
C SER A 125 11.89 25.22 12.67
N GLY A 126 12.13 24.88 11.39
CA GLY A 126 11.58 25.68 10.29
C GLY A 126 10.05 25.68 10.27
N ARG A 127 9.43 26.86 10.15
CA ARG A 127 7.99 26.97 9.87
C ARG A 127 7.66 26.18 8.59
N PRO A 128 6.55 25.42 8.55
CA PRO A 128 6.12 24.72 7.35
C PRO A 128 5.99 25.71 6.18
N PHE A 129 6.62 25.40 5.06
CA PHE A 129 6.55 26.23 3.86
C PHE A 129 5.62 25.61 2.83
N LYS A 130 4.43 26.20 2.66
CA LYS A 130 3.48 25.81 1.63
C LYS A 130 3.90 26.35 0.27
N PHE A 131 4.20 25.46 -0.66
CA PHE A 131 4.51 25.76 -2.06
C PHE A 131 3.36 25.43 -3.01
N LEU A 132 2.32 24.75 -2.53
CA LEU A 132 1.01 24.63 -3.15
C LEU A 132 -0.05 24.84 -2.05
N ASP A 133 -1.02 25.71 -2.29
CA ASP A 133 -2.12 26.01 -1.36
C ASP A 133 -3.37 26.40 -2.16
N PHE A 134 -4.33 25.47 -2.24
CA PHE A 134 -5.57 25.60 -2.99
C PHE A 134 -6.77 25.43 -2.07
N LYS A 135 -7.83 26.21 -2.35
CA LYS A 135 -9.14 26.08 -1.72
C LYS A 135 -10.22 26.23 -2.77
N ASN A 136 -11.14 25.27 -2.86
CA ASN A 136 -12.26 25.30 -3.79
C ASN A 136 -11.84 25.59 -5.25
N GLY A 137 -10.78 24.93 -5.72
CA GLY A 137 -10.27 25.05 -7.09
C GLY A 137 -9.45 26.31 -7.41
N SER A 138 -9.21 27.21 -6.45
CA SER A 138 -8.35 28.39 -6.67
C SER A 138 -7.23 28.43 -5.64
N GLY A 139 -6.04 28.84 -6.05
CA GLY A 139 -4.89 28.77 -5.16
C GLY A 139 -3.61 29.37 -5.70
N LYS A 140 -2.56 29.17 -4.93
CA LYS A 140 -1.20 29.62 -5.26
C LYS A 140 -0.27 28.44 -5.38
N VAL A 141 0.63 28.50 -6.36
CA VAL A 141 1.69 27.51 -6.55
C VAL A 141 3.02 28.19 -6.83
N ILE A 142 4.10 27.57 -6.36
CA ILE A 142 5.47 27.96 -6.68
C ILE A 142 6.06 26.89 -7.60
N SER A 143 6.63 27.31 -8.72
CA SER A 143 7.25 26.43 -9.71
C SER A 143 8.70 26.08 -9.32
N GLY A 144 9.27 25.06 -9.96
CA GLY A 144 10.69 24.69 -9.77
C GLY A 144 10.94 23.51 -8.81
N GLU A 145 12.21 23.08 -8.74
CA GLU A 145 12.64 21.91 -7.97
C GLU A 145 12.82 22.19 -6.47
N LYS A 146 13.17 23.42 -6.09
CA LYS A 146 13.37 23.81 -4.69
C LYS A 146 12.64 25.11 -4.35
N PRO A 147 11.29 25.18 -4.41
CA PRO A 147 10.50 26.33 -4.00
C PRO A 147 11.02 27.09 -2.76
N GLU A 148 11.47 28.32 -2.97
CA GLU A 148 11.96 29.23 -1.94
C GLU A 148 10.95 30.35 -1.63
N ASN A 149 11.18 31.10 -0.55
CA ASN A 149 10.29 32.23 -0.17
C ASN A 149 10.34 33.38 -1.17
N LYS A 150 11.47 33.51 -1.88
CA LYS A 150 11.71 34.59 -2.84
C LYS A 150 11.14 34.27 -4.22
N ASP A 151 10.75 33.02 -4.44
CA ASP A 151 10.19 32.59 -5.71
C ASP A 151 8.78 33.15 -5.89
N GLU A 152 8.45 33.44 -7.14
CA GLU A 152 7.16 33.98 -7.52
C GLU A 152 6.03 32.98 -7.24
N ARG A 153 4.98 33.44 -6.54
CA ARG A 153 3.75 32.69 -6.35
C ARG A 153 2.82 33.00 -7.50
N LEU A 154 2.49 31.98 -8.29
CA LEU A 154 1.53 32.08 -9.37
C LEU A 154 0.13 31.80 -8.82
N ASP A 155 -0.80 32.72 -9.06
CA ASP A 155 -2.22 32.50 -8.85
C ASP A 155 -2.76 31.65 -10.00
N GLU A 156 -3.35 30.51 -9.66
CA GLU A 156 -3.88 29.53 -10.61
C GLU A 156 -5.32 29.19 -10.23
N LYS A 157 -6.15 28.91 -11.24
CA LYS A 157 -7.55 28.53 -11.07
C LYS A 157 -7.83 27.30 -11.90
N LEU A 158 -8.37 26.27 -11.25
CA LEU A 158 -8.82 25.04 -11.90
C LEU A 158 -10.21 25.25 -12.50
N ASP A 159 -10.52 24.48 -13.54
CA ASP A 159 -11.81 24.56 -14.23
C ASP A 159 -13.00 24.15 -13.35
N SER A 160 -12.75 23.31 -12.32
CA SER A 160 -13.78 22.84 -11.40
C SER A 160 -13.21 22.66 -9.99
N PRO A 161 -13.99 22.97 -8.93
CA PRO A 161 -13.57 22.78 -7.53
C PRO A 161 -13.41 21.31 -7.13
N GLU A 162 -13.84 20.35 -7.96
CA GLU A 162 -13.65 18.91 -7.71
C GLU A 162 -12.28 18.39 -8.19
N MET A 163 -11.54 19.20 -8.95
CA MET A 163 -10.22 18.83 -9.44
C MET A 163 -9.17 18.97 -8.34
N LEU A 164 -8.30 17.97 -8.22
CA LEU A 164 -7.11 18.05 -7.38
C LEU A 164 -6.06 18.89 -8.11
N ALA A 165 -5.59 19.97 -7.49
CA ALA A 165 -4.51 20.81 -7.95
C ALA A 165 -3.25 19.98 -8.22
N VAL A 166 -2.95 18.98 -7.39
CA VAL A 166 -1.78 18.10 -7.64
C VAL A 166 -1.96 17.26 -8.90
N SER A 167 -3.17 16.78 -9.19
CA SER A 167 -3.44 16.00 -10.40
C SER A 167 -3.39 16.86 -11.66
N SER A 168 -3.91 18.10 -11.59
CA SER A 168 -3.93 19.05 -12.72
C SER A 168 -2.55 19.66 -12.97
N LEU A 169 -1.93 20.26 -11.95
CA LEU A 169 -0.64 20.94 -12.09
C LEU A 169 0.54 19.96 -12.25
N GLY A 170 0.43 18.76 -11.69
CA GLY A 170 1.47 17.73 -11.77
C GLY A 170 1.67 17.16 -13.19
N GLN A 171 0.83 17.52 -14.16
CA GLN A 171 1.02 17.17 -15.58
C GLN A 171 2.05 18.09 -16.26
N PHE A 172 2.30 19.28 -15.72
CA PHE A 172 3.21 20.25 -16.32
C PHE A 172 4.63 20.13 -15.77
N ALA A 173 5.62 20.15 -16.66
CA ALA A 173 7.04 20.05 -16.28
C ALA A 173 7.53 21.19 -15.37
N LYS A 174 6.85 22.34 -15.34
CA LYS A 174 7.18 23.49 -14.49
C LYS A 174 7.01 23.22 -12.98
N HIS A 175 6.28 22.16 -12.60
CA HIS A 175 6.00 21.80 -11.20
C HIS A 175 6.57 20.42 -10.81
N PRO A 176 7.90 20.22 -10.84
CA PRO A 176 8.50 18.89 -10.69
C PRO A 176 8.14 18.19 -9.36
N ARG A 177 7.97 18.92 -8.26
CA ARG A 177 7.57 18.36 -6.95
C ARG A 177 6.10 17.94 -6.90
N VAL A 178 5.23 18.72 -7.52
CA VAL A 178 3.82 18.36 -7.67
C VAL A 178 3.70 17.11 -8.57
N SER A 179 4.45 17.07 -9.67
CA SER A 179 4.56 15.91 -10.54
C SER A 179 5.17 14.68 -9.85
N ALA A 180 6.08 14.87 -8.88
CA ALA A 180 6.68 13.79 -8.11
C ALA A 180 5.64 13.12 -7.19
N LEU A 181 4.89 13.90 -6.41
CA LEU A 181 3.79 13.36 -5.60
C LEU A 181 2.73 12.66 -6.47
N ARG A 182 2.33 13.29 -7.58
CA ARG A 182 1.36 12.69 -8.50
C ARG A 182 1.83 11.31 -8.95
N ARG A 183 3.07 11.22 -9.46
CA ARG A 183 3.67 9.95 -9.89
C ARG A 183 3.78 8.94 -8.76
N PHE A 184 4.12 9.40 -7.55
CA PHE A 184 4.23 8.55 -6.38
C PHE A 184 2.89 7.89 -6.03
N ILE A 185 1.81 8.65 -5.89
CA ILE A 185 0.47 8.12 -5.55
C ILE A 185 -0.12 7.28 -6.68
N THR A 186 0.05 7.69 -7.95
CA THR A 186 -0.42 6.89 -9.10
C THR A 186 0.40 5.61 -9.30
N GLY A 187 1.60 5.55 -8.72
CA GLY A 187 2.50 4.40 -8.81
C GLY A 187 2.23 3.30 -7.79
N TRP A 188 1.29 3.51 -6.86
CA TRP A 188 0.90 2.53 -5.85
C TRP A 188 0.22 1.30 -6.49
N HIS A 189 0.55 0.11 -6.01
CA HIS A 189 -0.08 -1.14 -6.41
C HIS A 189 -0.83 -1.75 -5.23
N LEU A 190 -2.15 -1.78 -5.29
CA LEU A 190 -3.00 -2.39 -4.27
C LEU A 190 -3.49 -3.75 -4.76
N SER A 191 -3.10 -4.79 -4.05
CA SER A 191 -3.22 -6.18 -4.44
C SER A 191 -4.41 -6.83 -3.74
N TYR A 192 -5.30 -7.39 -4.55
CA TYR A 192 -6.51 -8.13 -4.16
C TYR A 192 -6.50 -9.53 -4.83
N LEU A 193 -5.36 -10.21 -4.76
CA LEU A 193 -5.15 -11.49 -5.46
C LEU A 193 -6.11 -12.57 -4.99
N THR A 194 -6.77 -13.21 -5.95
CA THR A 194 -7.55 -14.43 -5.73
C THR A 194 -7.02 -15.53 -6.66
N ALA A 195 -6.95 -16.76 -6.15
CA ALA A 195 -6.40 -17.88 -6.91
C ALA A 195 -7.20 -18.13 -8.21
N ASP A 196 -8.53 -17.98 -8.17
CA ASP A 196 -9.41 -18.17 -9.33
C ASP A 196 -9.05 -17.27 -10.50
N ASN A 197 -8.72 -16.00 -10.24
CA ASN A 197 -8.32 -15.06 -11.28
C ASN A 197 -7.01 -15.50 -11.95
N THR A 198 -6.04 -16.01 -11.18
CA THR A 198 -4.73 -16.42 -11.70
C THR A 198 -4.74 -17.68 -12.57
N ARG A 199 -5.85 -18.43 -12.61
CA ARG A 199 -5.98 -19.68 -13.39
C ARG A 199 -6.35 -19.46 -14.86
N GLY A 200 -6.67 -18.23 -15.24
CA GLY A 200 -7.08 -17.87 -16.59
C GLY A 200 -6.03 -18.23 -17.65
N VAL A 201 -6.51 -18.51 -18.87
CA VAL A 201 -5.66 -18.51 -20.06
C VAL A 201 -5.78 -17.14 -20.67
N PRO A 202 -4.76 -16.29 -20.61
CA PRO A 202 -4.87 -14.95 -21.15
C PRO A 202 -4.98 -15.00 -22.68
N GLU A 203 -5.82 -14.11 -23.22
CA GLU A 203 -5.95 -13.89 -24.67
C GLU A 203 -4.85 -12.98 -25.22
N ALA A 204 -4.14 -12.26 -24.35
CA ALA A 204 -3.14 -11.25 -24.69
C ALA A 204 -1.69 -11.79 -24.60
N GLY A 205 -0.74 -11.05 -25.19
CA GLY A 205 0.71 -11.32 -25.12
C GLY A 205 1.39 -10.89 -23.80
N PRO A 206 2.73 -10.81 -23.75
CA PRO A 206 3.49 -10.47 -22.54
C PRO A 206 3.03 -9.16 -21.89
N GLN A 207 2.99 -9.10 -20.56
CA GLN A 207 2.66 -7.89 -19.81
C GLN A 207 3.71 -7.65 -18.72
N GLU A 208 4.13 -6.40 -18.55
CA GLU A 208 5.26 -6.08 -17.67
C GLU A 208 4.95 -6.24 -16.18
N ARG A 209 3.69 -6.09 -15.78
CA ARG A 209 3.29 -5.98 -14.38
C ARG A 209 2.06 -6.82 -14.07
N LEU A 210 2.08 -7.47 -12.91
CA LEU A 210 0.93 -8.20 -12.39
C LEU A 210 -0.24 -7.23 -12.14
N SER A 211 -1.43 -7.61 -12.58
CA SER A 211 -2.66 -6.88 -12.30
C SER A 211 -2.99 -6.96 -10.80
N GLN A 212 -3.87 -6.08 -10.34
CA GLN A 212 -4.30 -6.08 -8.94
C GLN A 212 -5.01 -7.38 -8.52
N THR A 213 -5.60 -8.09 -9.49
CA THR A 213 -6.33 -9.36 -9.31
C THR A 213 -5.48 -10.59 -9.61
N GLY A 214 -4.37 -10.43 -10.34
CA GLY A 214 -3.46 -11.51 -10.73
C GLY A 214 -3.89 -12.30 -11.97
N ASP A 215 -4.95 -11.88 -12.66
CA ASP A 215 -5.51 -12.56 -13.84
C ASP A 215 -4.54 -12.67 -15.02
N ASN A 216 -3.55 -11.78 -15.08
CA ASN A 216 -2.51 -11.77 -16.10
C ASN A 216 -1.20 -12.46 -15.68
N LEU A 217 -1.20 -13.26 -14.60
CA LEU A 217 0.01 -13.93 -14.10
C LEU A 217 0.79 -14.66 -15.21
N PRO A 218 0.17 -15.47 -16.11
CA PRO A 218 0.92 -16.12 -17.18
C PRO A 218 1.60 -15.13 -18.15
N ASN A 219 0.99 -13.97 -18.42
CA ASN A 219 1.57 -12.92 -19.26
C ASN A 219 2.81 -12.28 -18.62
N VAL A 220 2.80 -12.12 -17.31
CA VAL A 220 3.94 -11.57 -16.57
C VAL A 220 5.07 -12.58 -16.51
N ILE A 221 4.75 -13.87 -16.28
CA ILE A 221 5.77 -14.92 -16.37
C ILE A 221 6.38 -14.97 -17.77
N GLN A 222 5.57 -14.79 -18.82
CA GLN A 222 6.08 -14.69 -20.20
C GLN A 222 7.03 -13.51 -20.37
N TYR A 223 6.63 -12.33 -19.91
CA TYR A 223 7.48 -11.13 -19.93
C TYR A 223 8.81 -11.36 -19.19
N LEU A 224 8.77 -11.94 -17.98
CA LEU A 224 9.96 -12.25 -17.21
C LEU A 224 10.84 -13.31 -17.91
N GLN A 225 10.25 -14.32 -18.53
CA GLN A 225 10.99 -15.33 -19.29
C GLN A 225 11.75 -14.69 -20.48
N GLU A 226 11.10 -13.77 -21.19
CA GLU A 226 11.66 -13.13 -22.38
C GLU A 226 12.67 -12.01 -22.06
N ARG A 227 12.43 -11.23 -20.98
CA ARG A 227 13.19 -10.01 -20.69
C ARG A 227 14.06 -10.08 -19.44
N HIS A 228 13.69 -10.92 -18.45
CA HIS A 228 14.35 -11.00 -17.14
C HIS A 228 14.51 -12.45 -16.66
N PRO A 229 15.11 -13.36 -17.45
CA PRO A 229 15.10 -14.80 -17.17
C PRO A 229 15.77 -15.17 -15.83
N GLU A 230 16.80 -14.44 -15.41
CA GLU A 230 17.44 -14.66 -14.11
C GLU A 230 16.50 -14.32 -12.94
N ARG A 231 15.65 -13.29 -13.11
CA ARG A 231 14.64 -12.95 -12.10
C ARG A 231 13.57 -14.02 -12.01
N LEU A 232 13.14 -14.56 -13.15
CA LEU A 232 12.17 -15.66 -13.17
C LEU A 232 12.74 -16.91 -12.48
N LYS A 233 14.01 -17.24 -12.72
CA LYS A 233 14.69 -18.35 -12.04
C LYS A 233 14.72 -18.14 -10.52
N GLU A 234 15.02 -16.92 -10.05
CA GLU A 234 14.97 -16.58 -8.62
C GLU A 234 13.58 -16.81 -8.03
N ILE A 235 12.52 -16.33 -8.70
CA ILE A 235 11.14 -16.52 -8.28
C ILE A 235 10.78 -18.01 -8.17
N PHE A 236 11.11 -18.81 -9.19
CA PHE A 236 10.84 -20.24 -9.18
C PHE A 236 11.66 -20.99 -8.12
N ALA A 237 12.92 -20.61 -7.91
CA ALA A 237 13.75 -21.20 -6.87
C ALA A 237 13.21 -20.90 -5.46
N LYS A 238 12.80 -19.65 -5.20
CA LYS A 238 12.12 -19.27 -3.95
C LYS A 238 10.82 -20.07 -3.78
N LEU A 239 9.99 -20.16 -4.80
CA LEU A 239 8.74 -20.91 -4.72
C LEU A 239 8.97 -22.40 -4.39
N SER A 240 9.87 -23.09 -5.10
CA SER A 240 10.22 -24.49 -4.84
C SER A 240 10.85 -24.71 -3.46
N GLY A 241 11.68 -23.75 -2.98
CA GLY A 241 12.30 -23.84 -1.66
C GLY A 241 11.32 -23.65 -0.49
N ARG A 242 10.16 -23.02 -0.73
CA ARG A 242 9.17 -22.71 0.30
C ARG A 242 7.95 -23.62 0.30
N ILE A 243 7.58 -24.20 -0.85
CA ILE A 243 6.42 -25.09 -0.96
C ILE A 243 6.83 -26.54 -0.79
N PRO A 244 6.29 -27.27 0.21
CA PRO A 244 6.60 -28.68 0.41
C PRO A 244 6.30 -29.51 -0.85
N LYS A 245 7.27 -30.35 -1.24
CA LYS A 245 7.18 -31.27 -2.39
C LYS A 245 7.10 -30.61 -3.78
N LEU A 246 7.18 -29.29 -3.90
CA LEU A 246 7.30 -28.64 -5.20
C LEU A 246 8.73 -28.78 -5.71
N GLU A 247 8.94 -29.51 -6.80
CA GLU A 247 10.27 -29.69 -7.39
C GLU A 247 10.63 -28.49 -8.27
N LYS A 248 9.79 -28.19 -9.26
CA LYS A 248 10.05 -27.08 -10.19
C LYS A 248 8.78 -26.53 -10.82
N VAL A 249 8.85 -25.27 -11.21
CA VAL A 249 7.88 -24.64 -12.11
C VAL A 249 8.58 -24.35 -13.43
N THR A 250 7.91 -24.66 -14.54
CA THR A 250 8.40 -24.35 -15.89
C THR A 250 7.34 -23.60 -16.68
N ALA A 251 7.81 -22.84 -17.66
CA ALA A 251 6.98 -22.02 -18.53
C ALA A 251 7.35 -22.34 -19.98
N ASP A 252 6.43 -22.97 -20.72
CA ASP A 252 6.65 -23.37 -22.10
C ASP A 252 5.79 -22.51 -23.04
N ILE A 253 6.39 -21.93 -24.07
CA ILE A 253 5.66 -21.19 -25.11
C ILE A 253 5.07 -22.19 -26.10
N MET A 254 3.76 -22.14 -26.31
CA MET A 254 3.03 -22.96 -27.27
C MET A 254 3.19 -22.42 -28.70
N ALA A 255 2.87 -23.24 -29.70
CA ALA A 255 2.99 -22.86 -31.11
C ALA A 255 2.11 -21.66 -31.51
N ASP A 256 1.04 -21.40 -30.76
CA ASP A 256 0.14 -20.24 -30.95
C ASP A 256 0.60 -19.00 -30.14
N GLY A 257 1.77 -19.05 -29.51
CA GLY A 257 2.35 -17.96 -28.74
C GLY A 257 1.84 -17.85 -27.30
N ARG A 258 0.87 -18.69 -26.88
CA ARG A 258 0.40 -18.70 -25.49
C ARG A 258 1.40 -19.39 -24.57
N LEU A 259 1.49 -18.91 -23.34
CA LEU A 259 2.36 -19.51 -22.33
C LEU A 259 1.64 -20.58 -21.52
N LEU A 260 2.30 -21.73 -21.37
CA LEU A 260 1.83 -22.86 -20.60
C LEU A 260 2.68 -23.03 -19.34
N LEU A 261 2.14 -22.61 -18.20
CA LEU A 261 2.75 -22.87 -16.89
C LEU A 261 2.54 -24.33 -16.48
N LYS A 262 3.63 -24.97 -16.09
CA LYS A 262 3.68 -26.37 -15.63
C LYS A 262 4.30 -26.43 -14.25
N ILE A 263 3.70 -27.24 -13.39
CA ILE A 263 4.13 -27.46 -12.01
C ILE A 263 4.50 -28.93 -11.88
N LYS A 264 5.74 -29.20 -11.47
CA LYS A 264 6.22 -30.55 -11.18
C LYS A 264 6.38 -30.70 -9.67
N ASP A 265 5.58 -31.59 -9.09
CA ASP A 265 5.78 -32.04 -7.72
C ASP A 265 6.76 -33.21 -7.70
N ALA A 266 7.64 -33.26 -6.68
CA ALA A 266 8.66 -34.28 -6.51
C ALA A 266 8.15 -35.74 -6.53
N PRO A 267 6.94 -36.06 -6.03
CA PRO A 267 6.43 -37.44 -6.06
C PRO A 267 5.99 -37.94 -7.44
N PHE A 268 5.84 -37.06 -8.44
CA PHE A 268 5.29 -37.41 -9.75
C PHE A 268 6.32 -37.19 -10.87
N ASP A 269 6.33 -38.11 -11.84
CA ASP A 269 7.24 -38.02 -12.99
C ASP A 269 6.84 -36.92 -13.98
N LEU A 270 5.53 -36.71 -14.16
CA LEU A 270 4.97 -35.77 -15.12
C LEU A 270 4.46 -34.50 -14.43
N PRO A 271 4.72 -33.30 -14.99
CA PRO A 271 4.16 -32.07 -14.48
C PRO A 271 2.67 -31.94 -14.82
N ILE A 272 1.94 -31.19 -13.99
CA ILE A 272 0.57 -30.77 -14.25
C ILE A 272 0.52 -29.33 -14.77
N LEU A 273 -0.57 -28.96 -15.44
CA LEU A 273 -0.81 -27.56 -15.78
C LEU A 273 -1.09 -26.75 -14.53
N ALA A 274 -0.58 -25.51 -14.49
CA ALA A 274 -0.73 -24.64 -13.32
C ALA A 274 -2.20 -24.39 -12.95
N ARG A 275 -3.12 -24.39 -13.92
CA ARG A 275 -4.58 -24.27 -13.66
C ARG A 275 -5.16 -25.39 -12.78
N TYR A 276 -4.47 -26.52 -12.67
CA TYR A 276 -4.84 -27.67 -11.83
C TYR A 276 -4.03 -27.75 -10.53
N ALA A 277 -3.12 -26.79 -10.30
CA ALA A 277 -2.34 -26.75 -9.06
C ALA A 277 -3.16 -26.17 -7.90
N SER A 278 -2.64 -26.38 -6.69
CA SER A 278 -3.25 -25.86 -5.47
C SER A 278 -3.31 -24.33 -5.49
N ASP A 279 -4.39 -23.77 -4.91
CA ASP A 279 -4.57 -22.32 -4.80
C ASP A 279 -3.38 -21.66 -4.10
N GLY A 280 -2.87 -22.28 -3.04
CA GLY A 280 -1.71 -21.79 -2.30
C GLY A 280 -0.45 -21.68 -3.17
N THR A 281 -0.22 -22.63 -4.07
CA THR A 281 0.94 -22.59 -4.98
C THR A 281 0.84 -21.43 -5.97
N LEU A 282 -0.32 -21.25 -6.61
CA LEU A 282 -0.54 -20.17 -7.56
C LEU A 282 -0.48 -18.80 -6.88
N LYS A 283 -1.08 -18.69 -5.68
CA LYS A 283 -1.09 -17.45 -4.93
C LYS A 283 0.31 -17.06 -4.45
N MET A 284 1.11 -18.01 -3.97
CA MET A 284 2.52 -17.73 -3.64
C MET A 284 3.33 -17.36 -4.89
N LEU A 285 3.11 -18.01 -6.03
CA LEU A 285 3.76 -17.61 -7.27
C LEU A 285 3.39 -16.18 -7.66
N ALA A 286 2.12 -15.80 -7.53
CA ALA A 286 1.65 -14.46 -7.81
C ALA A 286 2.27 -13.42 -6.85
N TYR A 287 2.31 -13.70 -5.53
CA TYR A 287 2.98 -12.82 -4.57
C TYR A 287 4.48 -12.68 -4.85
N LEU A 288 5.20 -13.78 -5.08
CA LEU A 288 6.63 -13.69 -5.42
C LEU A 288 6.84 -12.93 -6.73
N THR A 289 5.97 -13.11 -7.73
CA THR A 289 6.05 -12.36 -8.99
C THR A 289 5.87 -10.85 -8.75
N LEU A 290 4.94 -10.45 -7.87
CA LEU A 290 4.72 -9.06 -7.48
C LEU A 290 5.89 -8.48 -6.66
N LEU A 291 6.38 -9.22 -5.67
CA LEU A 291 7.42 -8.78 -4.74
C LEU A 291 8.80 -8.67 -5.41
N TYR A 292 9.06 -9.52 -6.41
CA TYR A 292 10.33 -9.61 -7.13
C TYR A 292 10.27 -9.02 -8.54
N ASP A 293 9.27 -8.17 -8.82
CA ASP A 293 9.18 -7.38 -10.05
C ASP A 293 10.52 -6.64 -10.32
N PRO A 294 11.08 -6.70 -11.55
CA PRO A 294 12.31 -5.99 -11.90
C PRO A 294 12.26 -4.47 -11.69
N THR A 295 11.08 -3.87 -11.83
CA THR A 295 10.81 -2.44 -11.66
C THR A 295 9.63 -2.26 -10.69
N PRO A 296 9.83 -2.57 -9.39
CA PRO A 296 8.73 -2.69 -8.45
C PRO A 296 7.96 -1.37 -8.29
N PRO A 297 6.65 -1.42 -8.02
CA PRO A 297 5.87 -0.25 -7.60
C PRO A 297 6.54 0.48 -6.43
N THR A 298 6.33 1.78 -6.28
CA THR A 298 6.89 2.55 -5.15
C THR A 298 6.26 2.16 -3.81
N PHE A 299 5.02 1.69 -3.86
CA PHE A 299 4.27 1.17 -2.72
C PHE A 299 3.42 -0.02 -3.17
N ILE A 300 3.41 -1.08 -2.37
CA ILE A 300 2.59 -2.26 -2.55
C ILE A 300 1.71 -2.45 -1.31
N GLY A 301 0.39 -2.43 -1.51
CA GLY A 301 -0.58 -2.83 -0.50
C GLY A 301 -1.05 -4.26 -0.76
N ILE A 302 -1.11 -5.13 0.25
CA ILE A 302 -1.69 -6.48 0.15
C ILE A 302 -2.83 -6.63 1.15
N GLU A 303 -4.03 -6.88 0.65
CA GLU A 303 -5.20 -7.15 1.51
C GLU A 303 -5.35 -8.65 1.79
N GLU A 304 -5.49 -9.00 3.07
CA GLU A 304 -5.78 -10.35 3.61
C GLU A 304 -5.10 -11.51 2.84
N PRO A 305 -3.76 -11.59 2.87
CA PRO A 305 -3.03 -12.62 2.13
C PRO A 305 -3.36 -14.06 2.56
N GLU A 306 -3.88 -14.24 3.78
CA GLU A 306 -4.35 -15.52 4.35
C GLU A 306 -5.48 -16.19 3.58
N ASN A 307 -6.28 -15.45 2.82
CA ASN A 307 -7.42 -16.03 2.11
C ASN A 307 -6.94 -17.08 1.08
N HIS A 308 -7.32 -18.35 1.28
CA HIS A 308 -6.92 -19.50 0.44
C HIS A 308 -5.40 -19.79 0.41
N LEU A 309 -4.64 -19.29 1.39
CA LEU A 309 -3.22 -19.62 1.56
C LEU A 309 -3.02 -20.50 2.80
N HIS A 310 -2.24 -21.57 2.65
CA HIS A 310 -1.98 -22.49 3.76
C HIS A 310 -1.23 -21.77 4.90
N PRO A 311 -1.59 -21.97 6.19
CA PRO A 311 -0.99 -21.27 7.33
C PRO A 311 0.54 -21.26 7.36
N MET A 312 1.18 -22.39 7.03
CA MET A 312 2.66 -22.48 6.98
C MET A 312 3.31 -21.55 5.95
N LEU A 313 2.58 -21.16 4.90
CA LEU A 313 3.10 -20.25 3.87
C LEU A 313 2.95 -18.78 4.27
N LEU A 314 2.14 -18.47 5.29
CA LEU A 314 1.90 -17.08 5.69
C LEU A 314 3.10 -16.45 6.40
N GLU A 315 3.74 -17.22 7.28
CA GLU A 315 4.97 -16.79 7.94
C GLU A 315 6.08 -16.54 6.92
N ILE A 316 6.24 -17.47 5.97
CA ILE A 316 7.16 -17.34 4.84
C ILE A 316 6.82 -16.10 4.00
N LEU A 317 5.54 -15.86 3.68
CA LEU A 317 5.15 -14.69 2.91
C LEU A 317 5.51 -13.38 3.63
N ALA A 318 5.37 -13.32 4.97
CA ALA A 318 5.80 -12.17 5.74
C ALA A 318 7.31 -11.93 5.64
N GLU A 319 8.14 -12.99 5.64
CA GLU A 319 9.58 -12.89 5.39
C GLU A 319 9.88 -12.31 4.00
N GLU A 320 9.22 -12.83 2.96
CA GLU A 320 9.42 -12.37 1.58
C GLU A 320 8.95 -10.91 1.39
N CYS A 321 7.89 -10.49 2.09
CA CYS A 321 7.48 -9.08 2.14
C CYS A 321 8.56 -8.22 2.80
N ARG A 322 9.14 -8.64 3.92
CA ARG A 322 10.24 -7.90 4.55
C ARG A 322 11.44 -7.78 3.62
N GLU A 323 11.84 -8.86 2.96
CA GLU A 323 12.96 -8.84 2.00
C GLU A 323 12.70 -7.87 0.84
N ALA A 324 11.51 -7.93 0.24
CA ALA A 324 11.10 -7.02 -0.84
C ALA A 324 11.02 -5.55 -0.39
N SER A 325 10.77 -5.29 0.90
CA SER A 325 10.66 -3.94 1.46
C SER A 325 11.95 -3.10 1.32
N GLY A 326 13.08 -3.74 1.01
CA GLY A 326 14.32 -3.03 0.68
C GLY A 326 14.29 -2.27 -0.66
N LYS A 327 13.31 -2.55 -1.54
CA LYS A 327 13.17 -1.91 -2.86
C LYS A 327 11.87 -1.13 -3.05
N THR A 328 10.84 -1.46 -2.27
CA THR A 328 9.50 -0.87 -2.32
C THR A 328 8.93 -0.74 -0.91
N GLN A 329 7.99 0.17 -0.67
CA GLN A 329 7.28 0.19 0.60
C GLN A 329 6.09 -0.78 0.58
N LEU A 330 5.90 -1.56 1.64
CA LEU A 330 4.88 -2.60 1.74
C LEU A 330 3.94 -2.33 2.92
N MET A 331 2.64 -2.45 2.66
CA MET A 331 1.61 -2.50 3.70
C MET A 331 0.76 -3.75 3.53
N VAL A 332 0.63 -4.55 4.58
CA VAL A 332 -0.20 -5.76 4.57
C VAL A 332 -1.31 -5.63 5.61
N THR A 333 -2.54 -5.98 5.27
CA THR A 333 -3.61 -6.16 6.26
C THR A 333 -3.84 -7.64 6.51
N THR A 334 -4.02 -8.05 7.76
CA THR A 334 -4.27 -9.45 8.10
C THR A 334 -5.09 -9.60 9.38
N HIS A 335 -5.75 -10.72 9.56
CA HIS A 335 -6.28 -11.19 10.84
C HIS A 335 -5.61 -12.50 11.31
N SER A 336 -4.62 -12.98 10.54
CA SER A 336 -4.00 -14.28 10.75
C SER A 336 -2.88 -14.24 11.79
N PRO A 337 -2.97 -15.04 12.88
CA PRO A 337 -1.85 -15.19 13.82
C PRO A 337 -0.61 -15.78 13.14
N PHE A 338 -0.78 -16.60 12.10
CA PHE A 338 0.33 -17.25 11.41
C PHE A 338 1.15 -16.27 10.56
N PHE A 339 0.50 -15.28 9.93
CA PHE A 339 1.22 -14.25 9.19
C PHE A 339 2.08 -13.39 10.13
N VAL A 340 1.50 -12.97 11.26
CA VAL A 340 2.17 -12.06 12.18
C VAL A 340 3.30 -12.69 12.98
N ASN A 341 3.42 -14.03 13.01
CA ASN A 341 4.60 -14.70 13.56
C ASN A 341 5.89 -14.36 12.79
N GLY A 342 5.77 -14.09 11.48
CA GLY A 342 6.90 -13.68 10.64
C GLY A 342 7.19 -12.17 10.68
N VAL A 343 6.53 -11.40 11.56
CA VAL A 343 6.55 -9.92 11.61
C VAL A 343 7.30 -9.43 12.86
N HIS A 344 7.97 -8.28 12.79
CA HIS A 344 8.56 -7.65 13.98
C HIS A 344 7.57 -6.73 14.70
N ALA A 345 7.71 -6.56 16.01
CA ALA A 345 6.77 -5.75 16.81
C ALA A 345 6.70 -4.28 16.37
N ASP A 346 7.79 -3.74 15.82
CA ASP A 346 7.83 -2.38 15.31
C ASP A 346 7.26 -2.27 13.88
N GLU A 347 7.01 -3.36 13.18
CA GLU A 347 6.33 -3.39 11.89
C GLU A 347 4.80 -3.54 12.06
N LEU A 348 4.34 -4.01 13.22
CA LEU A 348 2.96 -4.40 13.48
C LEU A 348 2.13 -3.29 14.13
N TRP A 349 0.99 -2.99 13.54
CA TRP A 349 -0.06 -2.11 14.07
C TRP A 349 -1.31 -2.93 14.36
N ALA A 350 -1.80 -2.92 15.59
CA ALA A 350 -3.06 -3.56 15.94
C ALA A 350 -4.21 -2.56 15.94
N LEU A 351 -5.32 -2.97 15.34
CA LEU A 351 -6.55 -2.22 15.17
C LEU A 351 -7.68 -2.88 15.93
N SER A 352 -8.53 -2.06 16.54
CA SER A 352 -9.76 -2.49 17.20
C SER A 352 -10.88 -1.45 16.98
N ARG A 353 -12.06 -1.71 17.56
CA ARG A 353 -13.14 -0.73 17.67
C ARG A 353 -13.21 -0.21 19.11
N ASP A 354 -13.20 1.10 19.26
CA ASP A 354 -13.48 1.75 20.54
C ASP A 354 -14.98 1.59 20.90
N GLN A 355 -15.33 1.96 22.14
CA GLN A 355 -16.71 1.88 22.64
C GLN A 355 -17.71 2.74 21.84
N ARG A 356 -17.23 3.73 21.08
CA ARG A 356 -18.05 4.59 20.22
C ARG A 356 -18.17 4.03 18.80
N GLY A 357 -17.53 2.90 18.53
CA GLY A 357 -17.55 2.23 17.23
C GLY A 357 -16.58 2.83 16.21
N TYR A 358 -15.59 3.63 16.61
CA TYR A 358 -14.53 4.13 15.74
C TYR A 358 -13.27 3.27 15.83
N THR A 359 -12.43 3.29 14.80
CA THR A 359 -11.18 2.53 14.80
C THR A 359 -10.17 3.15 15.76
N SER A 360 -9.61 2.33 16.64
CA SER A 360 -8.40 2.63 17.42
C SER A 360 -7.23 1.85 16.84
N ILE A 361 -6.04 2.44 16.87
CA ILE A 361 -4.82 1.83 16.32
C ILE A 361 -3.64 2.07 17.26
N ARG A 362 -2.80 1.05 17.45
CA ARG A 362 -1.54 1.15 18.19
C ARG A 362 -0.48 0.27 17.59
N ARG A 363 0.77 0.69 17.72
CA ARG A 363 1.93 -0.11 17.33
C ARG A 363 2.28 -1.12 18.40
N ALA A 364 2.60 -2.36 18.01
CA ALA A 364 2.75 -3.46 18.95
C ALA A 364 3.93 -3.27 19.92
N ASN A 365 5.05 -2.70 19.45
CA ASN A 365 6.19 -2.37 20.30
C ASN A 365 5.94 -1.25 21.33
N GLU A 366 4.86 -0.49 21.19
CA GLU A 366 4.45 0.57 22.13
C GLU A 366 3.34 0.10 23.09
N MET A 367 2.89 -1.15 22.95
CA MET A 367 1.87 -1.73 23.82
C MET A 367 2.52 -2.31 25.07
N LYS A 368 1.91 -2.01 26.23
CA LYS A 368 2.38 -2.48 27.53
C LYS A 368 2.48 -4.01 27.58
N GLY A 369 3.66 -4.54 27.96
CA GLY A 369 3.90 -5.97 28.12
C GLY A 369 4.33 -6.69 26.85
N ILE A 370 4.02 -6.15 25.66
CA ILE A 370 4.35 -6.83 24.39
C ILE A 370 5.87 -6.96 24.19
N PRO A 371 6.70 -5.90 24.36
CA PRO A 371 8.15 -6.04 24.27
C PRO A 371 8.70 -7.08 25.23
N GLU A 372 8.26 -7.08 26.49
CA GLU A 372 8.72 -8.00 27.52
C GLU A 372 8.36 -9.46 27.20
N PHE A 373 7.16 -9.73 26.65
CA PHE A 373 6.80 -11.07 26.23
C PHE A 373 7.67 -11.58 25.07
N ILE A 374 7.97 -10.71 24.11
CA ILE A 374 8.80 -11.05 22.94
C ILE A 374 10.24 -11.33 23.36
N GLU A 375 10.80 -10.53 24.29
CA GLU A 375 12.11 -10.78 24.88
C GLU A 375 12.20 -12.16 25.57
N ASN A 376 11.07 -12.64 26.11
CA ASN A 376 10.96 -13.97 26.71
C ASN A 376 10.56 -15.09 25.70
N GLY A 377 10.62 -14.81 24.39
CA GLY A 377 10.40 -15.79 23.32
C GLY A 377 8.95 -15.98 22.89
N ALA A 378 8.01 -15.13 23.32
CA ALA A 378 6.64 -15.19 22.83
C ALA A 378 6.54 -14.71 21.37
N LEU A 379 5.70 -15.38 20.58
CA LEU A 379 5.40 -14.96 19.21
C LEU A 379 4.22 -13.98 19.19
N LEU A 380 4.26 -13.00 18.28
CA LEU A 380 3.17 -12.02 18.12
C LEU A 380 1.81 -12.68 17.84
N GLY A 381 1.78 -13.76 17.05
CA GLY A 381 0.56 -14.51 16.77
C GLY A 381 -0.03 -15.18 18.00
N GLN A 382 0.83 -15.68 18.92
CA GLN A 382 0.37 -16.22 20.20
C GLN A 382 -0.22 -15.11 21.08
N LEU A 383 0.48 -13.98 21.21
CA LEU A 383 -0.01 -12.83 21.98
C LEU A 383 -1.35 -12.29 21.42
N TRP A 384 -1.54 -12.38 20.11
CA TRP A 384 -2.78 -12.03 19.43
C TRP A 384 -3.91 -12.99 19.82
N MET A 385 -3.66 -14.29 19.78
CA MET A 385 -4.64 -15.32 20.19
C MET A 385 -5.00 -15.23 21.68
N GLU A 386 -4.05 -14.85 22.53
CA GLU A 386 -4.25 -14.61 23.97
C GLU A 386 -4.95 -13.28 24.29
N LYS A 387 -5.30 -12.47 23.26
CA LYS A 387 -5.93 -11.15 23.40
C LYS A 387 -5.10 -10.17 24.24
N ARG A 388 -3.78 -10.18 24.08
CA ARG A 388 -2.85 -9.26 24.78
C ARG A 388 -2.75 -7.87 24.14
N PHE A 389 -3.23 -7.72 22.92
CA PHE A 389 -3.20 -6.45 22.18
C PHE A 389 -4.33 -5.54 22.65
N ASP A 390 -4.05 -4.73 23.68
CA ASP A 390 -4.98 -3.71 24.17
C ASP A 390 -4.69 -2.35 23.51
N THR A 391 -5.60 -1.91 22.65
CA THR A 391 -5.55 -0.62 21.96
C THR A 391 -6.19 0.52 22.75
N ASP A 392 -6.86 0.25 23.86
CA ASP A 392 -7.55 1.26 24.67
C ASP A 392 -6.72 1.69 25.88
N SER A 393 -5.75 0.88 26.31
CA SER A 393 -4.80 1.21 27.37
C SER A 393 -3.94 2.45 27.05
N PRO A 394 -3.64 3.35 28.02
CA PRO A 394 -2.80 4.53 27.79
C PRO A 394 -1.41 4.14 27.24
N LYS A 395 -0.79 5.02 26.41
CA LYS A 395 0.58 4.81 25.92
C LYS A 395 1.48 4.52 27.13
N SER A 396 2.35 3.51 27.06
CA SER A 396 3.43 3.40 28.03
C SER A 396 4.23 4.71 27.91
N GLY A 397 4.13 5.55 28.95
CA GLY A 397 4.88 6.80 28.98
C GLY A 397 6.36 6.48 28.91
N ASN A 398 7.11 7.27 28.15
CA ASN A 398 8.56 7.35 28.30
C ASN A 398 8.86 7.65 29.77
N ALA A 399 9.16 6.63 30.55
CA ALA A 399 10.03 6.78 31.69
C ALA A 399 11.42 6.90 31.11
N HIS A 400 11.85 8.14 30.85
CA HIS A 400 13.17 8.72 31.18
C HIS A 400 13.32 10.10 30.55
#